data_AF-A0A7J5X589-F1
#
_entry.id   AF-A0A7J5X589-F1
#
_cell.length_a   1.000
_cell.length_b   1.000
_cell.length_c   1.000
_cell.angle_alpha   90.00
_cell.angle_beta   90.00
_cell.angle_gamma   90.00
#
_symmetry.space_group_name_H-M   'P 1'
#
loop_
_entity.id
_entity.type
_entity.pdbx_description
1 polymer ?
#
loop_
_entity_poly.entity_id
_entity_poly.type
_entity_poly.pdbx_seq_one_letter_code
_entity_poly.pdbx_strand_id
1 'polypeptide(L)'
;MTLSLLPSIDRILKCWRPLTSYFQSLGEEECSKILWKCFGEDGNEVSEMYFLFLSHILKVFSDCIEALEAKSFSITSVFKVLTELKGKLERRLKDTFVGFAVNNKLKQLTPDLAKKCEADFLVFYERAKKYVSERYDFSENSFHSKVSKLGLTTAVSYGEYSDAVQAYSLKDIDMDGLYEEYGMVEAILSSSEMEGCHSEERYLKLFSKAEVPLLNLRKVSAYIFSIPCSNAHTERVFSMMTSAWRNERNHLDVDSVKAELHICVNFTFECTDTYQRLLTNKKLLEAARKGQTYRK
;
A
#
# COMPACT_ATOMS: atom_id res chain seq x y z
N MET A 1 -8.82 -4.51 4.56
CA MET A 1 -9.44 -5.42 3.57
C MET A 1 -8.33 -6.37 3.15
N THR A 2 -8.52 -7.69 3.29
CA THR A 2 -7.43 -8.65 3.05
C THR A 2 -7.24 -8.89 1.56
N LEU A 3 -5.99 -8.85 1.07
CA LEU A 3 -5.64 -9.16 -0.34
C LEU A 3 -6.07 -10.57 -0.80
N SER A 4 -6.49 -11.45 0.13
CA SER A 4 -6.96 -12.81 -0.13
C SER A 4 -8.40 -12.92 -0.69
N LEU A 5 -9.22 -11.89 -0.51
CA LEU A 5 -10.63 -11.96 -0.91
C LEU A 5 -10.79 -11.97 -2.43
N LEU A 6 -10.09 -11.10 -3.15
CA LEU A 6 -10.14 -11.04 -4.62
C LEU A 6 -9.76 -12.39 -5.27
N PRO A 7 -8.62 -13.03 -4.96
CA PRO A 7 -8.29 -14.35 -5.48
C PRO A 7 -9.36 -15.41 -5.20
N SER A 8 -10.04 -15.33 -4.06
CA SER A 8 -11.11 -16.26 -3.68
C SER A 8 -12.35 -16.06 -4.54
N ILE A 9 -12.76 -14.81 -4.77
CA ILE A 9 -13.85 -14.43 -5.67
C ILE A 9 -13.54 -14.86 -7.11
N ASP A 10 -12.34 -14.58 -7.61
CA ASP A 10 -11.93 -14.95 -8.96
C ASP A 10 -11.90 -16.47 -9.16
N ARG A 11 -11.50 -17.23 -8.12
CA ARG A 11 -11.55 -18.69 -8.16
C ARG A 11 -12.99 -19.21 -8.20
N ILE A 12 -13.91 -18.61 -7.45
CA ILE A 12 -15.34 -18.95 -7.51
C ILE A 12 -15.88 -18.71 -8.91
N LEU A 13 -15.59 -17.56 -9.52
CA LEU A 13 -16.00 -17.23 -10.89
C LEU A 13 -15.40 -18.18 -11.92
N LYS A 14 -14.11 -18.53 -11.79
CA LYS A 14 -13.45 -19.51 -12.68
C LYS A 14 -14.10 -20.89 -12.60
N CYS A 15 -14.57 -21.27 -11.42
CA CYS A 15 -15.25 -22.54 -11.16
C CYS A 15 -16.78 -22.42 -11.17
N TRP A 16 -17.35 -21.33 -11.71
CA TRP A 16 -18.77 -21.04 -11.57
C TRP A 16 -19.67 -22.17 -12.07
N ARG A 17 -19.44 -22.64 -13.30
CA ARG A 17 -20.23 -23.72 -13.91
C ARG A 17 -20.11 -25.05 -13.15
N PRO A 18 -18.90 -25.57 -12.84
CA PRO A 18 -18.77 -26.76 -12.00
C PRO A 18 -19.43 -26.64 -10.63
N LEU A 19 -19.27 -25.50 -9.94
CA LEU A 19 -19.86 -25.28 -8.62
C LEU A 19 -21.39 -25.28 -8.69
N THR A 20 -21.95 -24.56 -9.66
CA THR A 20 -23.40 -24.50 -9.91
C THR A 20 -23.95 -25.89 -10.16
N SER A 21 -23.34 -26.64 -11.09
CA SER A 21 -23.76 -28.02 -11.40
C SER A 21 -23.68 -28.96 -10.20
N TYR A 22 -22.63 -28.85 -9.39
CA TYR A 22 -22.46 -29.66 -8.18
C TYR A 22 -23.56 -29.35 -7.16
N PHE A 23 -23.76 -28.07 -6.79
CA PHE A 23 -24.74 -27.72 -5.77
C PHE A 23 -26.17 -27.99 -6.21
N GLN A 24 -26.49 -27.80 -7.50
CA GLN A 24 -27.78 -28.19 -8.05
C GLN A 24 -28.00 -29.71 -8.01
N SER A 25 -26.95 -30.51 -8.24
CA SER A 25 -27.06 -31.98 -8.17
C SER A 25 -27.33 -32.53 -6.77
N LEU A 26 -27.00 -31.77 -5.71
CA LEU A 26 -27.33 -32.13 -4.33
C LEU A 26 -28.82 -31.92 -4.03
N GLY A 27 -29.47 -30.98 -4.72
CA GLY A 27 -30.85 -30.56 -4.44
C GLY A 27 -30.97 -29.61 -3.24
N GLU A 28 -32.13 -28.97 -3.11
CA GLU A 28 -32.38 -27.94 -2.09
C GLU A 28 -32.31 -28.48 -0.66
N GLU A 29 -32.76 -29.71 -0.44
CA GLU A 29 -32.86 -30.28 0.91
C GLU A 29 -31.49 -30.62 1.52
N GLU A 30 -30.56 -31.10 0.68
CA GLU A 30 -29.22 -31.50 1.11
C GLU A 30 -28.20 -30.34 1.02
N CYS A 31 -28.52 -29.28 0.28
CA CYS A 31 -27.67 -28.09 0.16
C CYS A 31 -27.94 -27.09 1.29
N SER A 32 -26.90 -26.48 1.86
CA SER A 32 -27.11 -25.41 2.83
C SER A 32 -27.89 -24.26 2.19
N LYS A 33 -28.87 -23.69 2.91
CA LYS A 33 -29.77 -22.63 2.41
C LYS A 33 -29.02 -21.42 1.83
N ILE A 34 -27.83 -21.11 2.34
CA ILE A 34 -27.00 -19.99 1.84
C ILE A 34 -26.41 -20.32 0.48
N LEU A 35 -25.86 -21.53 0.32
CA LEU A 35 -25.29 -21.99 -0.94
C LEU A 35 -26.38 -22.22 -2.00
N TRP A 36 -27.54 -22.77 -1.61
CA TRP A 36 -28.68 -22.92 -2.51
C TRP A 36 -29.19 -21.56 -3.03
N LYS A 37 -29.25 -20.53 -2.18
CA LYS A 37 -29.57 -19.16 -2.64
C LYS A 37 -28.58 -18.61 -3.66
N CYS A 38 -27.31 -19.04 -3.59
CA CYS A 38 -26.26 -18.55 -4.48
C CYS A 38 -26.16 -19.35 -5.80
N PHE A 39 -26.30 -20.68 -5.73
CA PHE A 39 -26.03 -21.61 -6.83
C PHE A 39 -27.26 -22.38 -7.33
N GLY A 40 -28.39 -22.30 -6.61
CA GLY A 40 -29.66 -22.90 -7.00
C GLY A 40 -30.23 -22.28 -8.28
N GLU A 41 -31.24 -22.93 -8.85
CA GLU A 41 -31.77 -22.62 -10.17
C GLU A 41 -32.28 -21.18 -10.30
N ASP A 42 -32.98 -20.68 -9.28
CA ASP A 42 -33.62 -19.35 -9.30
C ASP A 42 -32.66 -18.18 -9.00
N GLY A 43 -31.52 -18.45 -8.33
CA GLY A 43 -30.62 -17.43 -7.77
C GLY A 43 -29.27 -17.29 -8.48
N ASN A 44 -28.92 -18.27 -9.32
CA ASN A 44 -27.63 -18.42 -9.99
C ASN A 44 -27.21 -17.16 -10.75
N GLU A 45 -28.04 -16.68 -11.69
CA GLU A 45 -27.60 -15.63 -12.63
C GLU A 45 -27.36 -14.29 -11.92
N VAL A 46 -28.23 -13.98 -10.96
CA VAL A 46 -28.09 -12.81 -10.09
C VAL A 46 -26.82 -12.95 -9.25
N SER A 47 -26.63 -14.08 -8.59
CA SER A 47 -25.48 -14.30 -7.72
C SER A 47 -24.16 -14.17 -8.48
N GLU A 48 -24.05 -14.77 -9.66
CA GLU A 48 -22.87 -14.66 -10.52
C GLU A 48 -22.55 -13.19 -10.83
N MET A 49 -23.56 -12.38 -11.07
CA MET A 49 -23.41 -10.95 -11.33
C MET A 49 -22.84 -10.20 -10.11
N TYR A 50 -23.29 -10.50 -8.89
CA TYR A 50 -22.68 -9.91 -7.68
C TYR A 50 -21.23 -10.35 -7.53
N PHE A 51 -20.88 -11.61 -7.82
CA PHE A 51 -19.48 -12.04 -7.81
C PHE A 51 -18.63 -11.33 -8.88
N LEU A 52 -19.16 -11.11 -10.08
CA LEU A 52 -18.49 -10.33 -11.13
C LEU A 52 -18.26 -8.87 -10.68
N PHE A 53 -19.26 -8.25 -10.06
CA PHE A 53 -19.12 -6.91 -9.47
C PHE A 53 -18.05 -6.89 -8.38
N LEU A 54 -18.08 -7.87 -7.46
CA LEU A 54 -17.09 -8.00 -6.40
C LEU A 54 -15.67 -8.16 -6.95
N SER A 55 -15.46 -9.02 -7.96
CA SER A 55 -14.16 -9.15 -8.62
C SER A 55 -13.67 -7.81 -9.17
N HIS A 56 -14.52 -7.07 -9.88
CA HIS A 56 -14.20 -5.75 -10.43
C HIS A 56 -13.83 -4.72 -9.36
N ILE A 57 -14.65 -4.58 -8.32
CA ILE A 57 -14.42 -3.54 -7.30
C ILE A 57 -13.30 -3.92 -6.33
N LEU A 58 -13.17 -5.20 -5.98
CA LEU A 58 -12.06 -5.65 -5.14
C LEU A 58 -10.72 -5.44 -5.85
N LYS A 59 -10.65 -5.57 -7.18
CA LYS A 59 -9.43 -5.21 -7.92
C LYS A 59 -9.01 -3.75 -7.70
N VAL A 60 -9.96 -2.81 -7.67
CA VAL A 60 -9.66 -1.39 -7.40
C VAL A 60 -9.04 -1.20 -6.01
N PHE A 61 -9.55 -1.90 -4.99
CA PHE A 61 -9.00 -1.85 -3.63
C PHE A 61 -7.66 -2.58 -3.53
N SER A 62 -7.54 -3.77 -4.12
CA SER A 62 -6.29 -4.53 -4.15
C SER A 62 -5.17 -3.74 -4.80
N ASP A 63 -5.40 -3.09 -5.94
CA ASP A 63 -4.40 -2.23 -6.59
C ASP A 63 -3.93 -1.09 -5.66
N CYS A 64 -4.85 -0.50 -4.90
CA CYS A 64 -4.52 0.55 -3.93
C CYS A 64 -3.69 -0.01 -2.76
N ILE A 65 -4.06 -1.18 -2.24
CA ILE A 65 -3.36 -1.83 -1.13
C ILE A 65 -1.95 -2.25 -1.59
N GLU A 66 -1.83 -2.89 -2.75
CA GLU A 66 -0.55 -3.27 -3.35
C GLU A 66 0.37 -2.06 -3.53
N ALA A 67 -0.16 -0.90 -3.94
CA ALA A 67 0.61 0.33 -4.02
C ALA A 67 1.11 0.82 -2.64
N LEU A 68 0.26 0.79 -1.60
CA LEU A 68 0.61 1.20 -0.24
C LEU A 68 1.59 0.22 0.45
N GLU A 69 1.56 -1.05 0.06
CA GLU A 69 2.40 -2.12 0.62
C GLU A 69 3.69 -2.37 -0.18
N ALA A 70 3.92 -1.58 -1.25
CA ALA A 70 5.10 -1.72 -2.07
C ALA A 70 6.40 -1.61 -1.25
N LYS A 71 7.42 -2.39 -1.65
CA LYS A 71 8.69 -2.46 -0.90
C LYS A 71 9.39 -1.11 -0.79
N SER A 72 9.31 -0.29 -1.84
CA SER A 72 9.85 1.08 -1.92
C SER A 72 8.70 2.09 -1.94
N PHE A 73 7.96 2.16 -0.83
CA PHE A 73 6.85 3.10 -0.69
C PHE A 73 7.18 4.20 0.33
N SER A 74 6.85 5.43 -0.05
CA SER A 74 7.17 6.63 0.73
C SER A 74 5.91 7.32 1.22
N ILE A 75 6.00 7.97 2.39
CA ILE A 75 4.88 8.69 2.99
C ILE A 75 4.41 9.84 2.07
N THR A 76 5.33 10.38 1.28
CA THR A 76 5.08 11.41 0.27
C THR A 76 4.12 10.94 -0.83
N SER A 77 3.93 9.63 -1.00
CA SER A 77 3.04 9.06 -2.02
C SER A 77 1.65 8.69 -1.50
N VAL A 78 1.45 8.63 -0.17
CA VAL A 78 0.16 8.20 0.44
C VAL A 78 -1.02 9.05 -0.02
N PHE A 79 -0.86 10.38 0.02
CA PHE A 79 -1.95 11.30 -0.35
C PHE A 79 -2.40 11.10 -1.79
N LYS A 80 -1.44 10.96 -2.71
CA LYS A 80 -1.72 10.69 -4.12
C LYS A 80 -2.48 9.37 -4.30
N VAL A 81 -1.99 8.28 -3.71
CA VAL A 81 -2.61 6.95 -3.85
C VAL A 81 -4.05 6.93 -3.33
N LEU A 82 -4.31 7.51 -2.16
CA LEU A 82 -5.66 7.54 -1.59
C LEU A 82 -6.59 8.49 -2.34
N THR A 83 -6.08 9.63 -2.83
CA THR A 83 -6.84 10.54 -3.68
C THR A 83 -7.21 9.88 -5.00
N GLU A 84 -6.31 9.12 -5.59
CA GLU A 84 -6.59 8.32 -6.79
C GLU A 84 -7.66 7.24 -6.53
N LEU A 85 -7.62 6.55 -5.38
CA LEU A 85 -8.67 5.60 -4.98
C LEU A 85 -10.03 6.31 -4.88
N LYS A 86 -10.09 7.44 -4.17
CA LYS A 86 -11.32 8.25 -4.05
C LYS A 86 -11.84 8.67 -5.43
N GLY A 87 -10.98 9.21 -6.29
CA GLY A 87 -11.34 9.62 -7.64
C GLY A 87 -11.75 8.44 -8.54
N LYS A 88 -11.22 7.23 -8.32
CA LYS A 88 -11.67 6.00 -9.02
C LYS A 88 -13.08 5.60 -8.60
N LEU A 89 -13.45 5.75 -7.32
CA LEU A 89 -14.78 5.48 -6.81
C LEU A 89 -15.80 6.54 -7.29
N GLU A 90 -15.43 7.82 -7.22
CA GLU A 90 -16.30 8.93 -7.65
C GLU A 90 -16.61 8.89 -9.15
N ARG A 91 -15.62 8.59 -10.00
CA ARG A 91 -15.86 8.41 -11.45
C ARG A 91 -16.80 7.25 -11.73
N ARG A 92 -16.61 6.10 -11.07
CA ARG A 92 -17.50 4.94 -11.24
C ARG A 92 -18.93 5.25 -10.83
N LEU A 93 -19.11 6.01 -9.76
CA LEU A 93 -20.43 6.44 -9.30
C LEU A 93 -21.06 7.43 -10.29
N LYS A 94 -20.30 8.44 -10.74
CA LYS A 94 -20.77 9.46 -11.70
C LYS A 94 -21.18 8.85 -13.04
N ASP A 95 -20.37 7.92 -13.54
CA ASP A 95 -20.55 7.30 -14.85
C ASP A 95 -21.42 6.02 -14.77
N THR A 96 -21.99 5.73 -13.59
CA THR A 96 -22.72 4.49 -13.27
C THR A 96 -22.01 3.23 -13.76
N PHE A 97 -20.68 3.22 -13.68
CA PHE A 97 -19.82 2.17 -14.24
C PHE A 97 -19.54 1.08 -13.21
N VAL A 98 -20.21 -0.06 -13.35
CA VAL A 98 -20.09 -1.23 -12.45
C VAL A 98 -19.16 -2.34 -12.98
N GLY A 99 -18.48 -2.08 -14.10
CA GLY A 99 -17.55 -3.01 -14.75
C GLY A 99 -18.09 -3.56 -16.07
N PHE A 100 -17.19 -3.85 -17.01
CA PHE A 100 -17.57 -4.26 -18.36
C PHE A 100 -18.35 -5.59 -18.40
N ALA A 101 -17.85 -6.61 -17.70
CA ALA A 101 -18.51 -7.92 -17.63
C ALA A 101 -19.90 -7.82 -16.97
N VAL A 102 -20.01 -7.01 -15.90
CA VAL A 102 -21.28 -6.75 -15.21
C VAL A 102 -22.27 -6.04 -16.12
N ASN A 103 -21.84 -4.97 -16.80
CA ASN A 103 -22.68 -4.22 -17.75
C ASN A 103 -23.21 -5.10 -18.89
N ASN A 104 -22.41 -6.04 -19.39
CA ASN A 104 -22.86 -6.96 -20.43
C ASN A 104 -23.88 -7.98 -19.89
N LYS A 105 -23.68 -8.47 -18.66
CA LYS A 105 -24.60 -9.42 -18.02
C LYS A 105 -25.91 -8.76 -17.60
N LEU A 106 -25.89 -7.50 -17.16
CA LEU A 106 -27.09 -6.70 -16.86
C LEU A 106 -28.05 -6.62 -18.04
N LYS A 107 -27.54 -6.57 -19.28
CA LYS A 107 -28.36 -6.55 -20.51
C LYS A 107 -29.12 -7.85 -20.78
N GLN A 108 -28.74 -8.94 -20.10
CA GLN A 108 -29.35 -10.27 -20.26
C GLN A 108 -30.47 -10.51 -19.23
N LEU A 109 -30.58 -9.67 -18.20
CA LEU A 109 -31.56 -9.79 -17.12
C LEU A 109 -32.86 -9.05 -17.45
N THR A 110 -33.92 -9.39 -16.70
CA THR A 110 -35.18 -8.62 -16.75
C THR A 110 -34.94 -7.17 -16.28
N PRO A 111 -35.67 -6.19 -16.83
CA PRO A 111 -35.45 -4.77 -16.51
C PRO A 111 -35.53 -4.44 -15.01
N ASP A 112 -36.45 -5.06 -14.29
CA ASP A 112 -36.64 -4.80 -12.85
C ASP A 112 -35.48 -5.35 -12.02
N LEU A 113 -34.98 -6.53 -12.38
CA LEU A 113 -33.86 -7.16 -11.69
C LEU A 113 -32.55 -6.43 -11.98
N ALA A 114 -32.32 -6.04 -13.24
CA ALA A 114 -31.16 -5.25 -13.64
C ALA A 114 -31.09 -3.92 -12.87
N LYS A 115 -32.20 -3.18 -12.79
CA LYS A 115 -32.30 -1.93 -12.03
C LYS A 115 -32.01 -2.14 -10.54
N LYS A 116 -32.54 -3.21 -9.95
CA LYS A 116 -32.29 -3.53 -8.54
C LYS A 116 -30.80 -3.76 -8.28
N CYS A 117 -30.15 -4.56 -9.11
CA CYS A 117 -28.73 -4.87 -8.93
C CYS A 117 -27.85 -3.66 -9.18
N GLU A 118 -28.14 -2.85 -10.20
CA GLU A 118 -27.45 -1.58 -10.43
C GLU A 118 -27.57 -0.65 -9.21
N ALA A 119 -28.77 -0.51 -8.63
CA ALA A 119 -28.97 0.28 -7.42
C ALA A 119 -28.11 -0.23 -6.24
N ASP A 120 -28.06 -1.55 -6.02
CA ASP A 120 -27.23 -2.16 -4.98
C ASP A 120 -25.73 -1.87 -5.20
N PHE A 121 -25.25 -1.93 -6.44
CA PHE A 121 -23.85 -1.63 -6.79
C PHE A 121 -23.50 -0.16 -6.58
N LEU A 122 -24.39 0.76 -6.91
CA LEU A 122 -24.20 2.19 -6.65
C LEU A 122 -24.20 2.49 -5.14
N VAL A 123 -25.08 1.83 -4.37
CA VAL A 123 -25.07 1.90 -2.90
C VAL A 123 -23.76 1.39 -2.33
N PHE A 124 -23.16 0.33 -2.90
CA PHE A 124 -21.83 -0.12 -2.51
C PHE A 124 -20.78 0.97 -2.71
N TYR A 125 -20.76 1.64 -3.89
CA TYR A 125 -19.80 2.72 -4.15
C TYR A 125 -19.95 3.89 -3.18
N GLU A 126 -21.18 4.31 -2.86
CA GLU A 126 -21.40 5.38 -1.88
C GLU A 126 -20.92 4.99 -0.48
N ARG A 127 -21.19 3.75 -0.06
CA ARG A 127 -20.71 3.24 1.24
C ARG A 127 -19.19 3.18 1.27
N ALA A 128 -18.55 2.71 0.20
CA ALA A 128 -17.10 2.66 0.08
C ALA A 128 -16.46 4.05 0.13
N LYS A 129 -16.97 5.00 -0.66
CA LYS A 129 -16.52 6.39 -0.68
C LYS A 129 -16.68 7.05 0.68
N LYS A 130 -17.84 6.86 1.33
CA LYS A 130 -18.11 7.36 2.69
C LYS A 130 -17.11 6.77 3.68
N TYR A 131 -16.93 5.45 3.67
CA TYR A 131 -16.00 4.76 4.57
C TYR A 131 -14.58 5.31 4.50
N VAL A 132 -14.07 5.54 3.28
CA VAL A 132 -12.73 6.09 3.03
C VAL A 132 -12.66 7.55 3.47
N SER A 133 -13.68 8.36 3.14
CA SER A 133 -13.71 9.80 3.48
C SER A 133 -13.84 10.07 4.98
N GLU A 134 -14.46 9.17 5.74
CA GLU A 134 -14.56 9.28 7.20
C GLU A 134 -13.25 8.92 7.93
N ARG A 135 -12.35 8.19 7.27
CA ARG A 135 -11.12 7.64 7.87
C ARG A 135 -9.84 8.29 7.35
N TYR A 136 -9.96 9.09 6.30
CA TYR A 136 -8.84 9.76 5.70
C TYR A 136 -9.17 11.22 5.41
N ASP A 137 -8.29 12.11 5.88
CA ASP A 137 -8.41 13.53 5.62
C ASP A 137 -7.89 13.85 4.21
N PHE A 138 -8.82 14.14 3.30
CA PHE A 138 -8.53 14.56 1.93
C PHE A 138 -8.34 16.08 1.79
N SER A 139 -8.33 16.83 2.87
CA SER A 139 -8.14 18.28 2.81
C SER A 139 -6.71 18.64 2.38
N GLU A 140 -6.57 19.78 1.72
CA GLU A 140 -5.25 20.35 1.38
C GLU A 140 -4.42 20.70 2.62
N ASN A 141 -5.08 20.89 3.77
CA ASN A 141 -4.43 21.15 5.04
C ASN A 141 -4.04 19.87 5.78
N SER A 142 -4.43 18.71 5.27
CA SER A 142 -4.09 17.42 5.87
C SER A 142 -2.58 17.21 5.92
N PHE A 143 -2.16 16.47 6.92
CA PHE A 143 -0.78 16.02 7.10
C PHE A 143 -0.19 15.41 5.82
N HIS A 144 -0.93 14.47 5.21
CA HIS A 144 -0.43 13.75 4.04
C HIS A 144 -0.37 14.64 2.80
N SER A 145 -1.28 15.61 2.65
CA SER A 145 -1.19 16.59 1.55
C SER A 145 0.10 17.41 1.66
N LYS A 146 0.37 18.00 2.83
CA LYS A 146 1.58 18.81 3.07
C LYS A 146 2.87 18.03 2.80
N VAL A 147 2.90 16.76 3.19
CA VAL A 147 4.10 15.91 3.05
C VAL A 147 4.27 15.43 1.62
N SER A 148 3.18 15.24 0.89
CA SER A 148 3.25 14.79 -0.50
C SER A 148 4.00 15.78 -1.39
N LYS A 149 3.89 17.08 -1.09
CA LYS A 149 4.63 18.16 -1.76
C LYS A 149 6.14 18.03 -1.60
N LEU A 150 6.59 17.46 -0.49
CA LEU A 150 8.00 17.20 -0.21
C LEU A 150 8.54 15.95 -0.91
N GLY A 151 7.75 15.27 -1.74
CA GLY A 151 8.20 14.15 -2.56
C GLY A 151 9.11 14.55 -3.73
N LEU A 152 9.30 15.85 -3.98
CA LEU A 152 10.13 16.40 -5.07
C LEU A 152 9.69 15.94 -6.47
N THR A 153 8.41 15.59 -6.65
CA THR A 153 7.82 15.29 -7.96
C THR A 153 7.65 16.53 -8.83
N THR A 154 7.54 17.68 -8.19
CA THR A 154 7.34 19.00 -8.78
C THR A 154 8.22 19.99 -8.03
N ALA A 155 8.40 21.19 -8.57
CA ALA A 155 9.06 22.27 -7.85
C ALA A 155 8.40 22.47 -6.48
N VAL A 156 9.23 22.54 -5.43
CA VAL A 156 8.80 22.71 -4.05
C VAL A 156 9.27 24.07 -3.55
N SER A 157 8.38 24.80 -2.90
CA SER A 157 8.68 26.11 -2.29
C SER A 157 9.23 25.97 -0.88
N TYR A 158 9.95 26.99 -0.40
CA TYR A 158 10.31 27.07 1.03
C TYR A 158 9.08 27.02 1.95
N GLY A 159 7.98 27.67 1.54
CA GLY A 159 6.73 27.67 2.29
C GLY A 159 6.22 26.25 2.58
N GLU A 160 6.37 25.33 1.64
CA GLU A 160 5.97 23.93 1.81
C GLU A 160 6.86 23.18 2.79
N TYR A 161 8.16 23.47 2.83
CA TYR A 161 9.06 22.97 3.87
C TYR A 161 8.67 23.50 5.25
N SER A 162 8.42 24.81 5.36
CA SER A 162 7.99 25.44 6.61
C SER A 162 6.66 24.86 7.11
N ASP A 163 5.68 24.71 6.22
CA ASP A 163 4.36 24.15 6.54
C ASP A 163 4.47 22.72 7.06
N ALA A 164 5.33 21.90 6.47
CA ALA A 164 5.57 20.54 6.93
C ALA A 164 6.27 20.52 8.30
N VAL A 165 7.31 21.33 8.50
CA VAL A 165 8.01 21.42 9.80
C VAL A 165 7.06 21.81 10.91
N GLN A 166 6.22 22.82 10.68
CA GLN A 166 5.24 23.31 11.65
C GLN A 166 4.12 22.30 11.91
N ALA A 167 3.55 21.70 10.86
CA ALA A 167 2.48 20.70 11.00
C ALA A 167 2.91 19.48 11.82
N TYR A 168 4.20 19.18 11.83
CA TYR A 168 4.78 18.05 12.56
C TYR A 168 5.43 18.41 13.88
N SER A 169 5.58 19.70 14.18
CA SER A 169 6.40 20.15 15.31
C SER A 169 7.79 19.47 15.31
N LEU A 170 8.43 19.39 14.13
CA LEU A 170 9.75 18.77 14.02
C LEU A 170 10.73 19.54 14.90
N LYS A 171 11.41 18.81 15.77
CA LYS A 171 12.35 19.39 16.73
C LYS A 171 13.73 19.54 16.10
N ASP A 172 14.51 20.45 16.68
CA ASP A 172 15.93 20.65 16.36
C ASP A 172 16.20 21.05 14.91
N ILE A 173 15.25 21.73 14.27
CA ILE A 173 15.41 22.33 12.95
C ILE A 173 15.59 23.84 13.13
N ASP A 174 16.70 24.35 12.63
CA ASP A 174 16.93 25.79 12.52
C ASP A 174 16.19 26.29 11.26
N MET A 175 15.13 27.07 11.46
CA MET A 175 14.26 27.54 10.37
C MET A 175 14.92 28.60 9.49
N ASP A 176 15.81 29.41 10.06
CA ASP A 176 16.58 30.41 9.33
C ASP A 176 17.66 29.68 8.51
N GLY A 177 18.37 28.74 9.13
CA GLY A 177 19.30 27.86 8.44
C GLY A 177 18.63 27.02 7.34
N LEU A 178 17.40 26.56 7.54
CA LEU A 178 16.62 25.86 6.52
C LEU A 178 16.29 26.75 5.32
N TYR A 179 16.00 28.04 5.54
CA TYR A 179 15.73 28.99 4.47
C TYR A 179 16.99 29.23 3.61
N GLU A 180 18.12 29.46 4.25
CA GLU A 180 19.40 29.62 3.57
C GLU A 180 19.77 28.35 2.78
N GLU A 181 19.61 27.16 3.39
CA GLU A 181 19.82 25.88 2.72
C GLU A 181 18.93 25.68 1.51
N TYR A 182 17.65 26.05 1.61
CA TYR A 182 16.72 26.00 0.50
C TYR A 182 17.17 26.91 -0.65
N GLY A 183 17.53 28.16 -0.37
CA GLY A 183 17.98 29.12 -1.38
C GLY A 183 19.19 28.63 -2.17
N MET A 184 20.09 27.88 -1.52
CA MET A 184 21.26 27.29 -2.19
C MET A 184 20.92 26.18 -3.19
N VAL A 185 19.77 25.50 -3.02
CA VAL A 185 19.38 24.37 -3.88
C VAL A 185 18.05 24.55 -4.62
N GLU A 186 17.43 25.72 -4.53
CA GLU A 186 16.15 26.05 -5.17
C GLU A 186 16.15 25.72 -6.67
N ALA A 187 17.25 26.07 -7.37
CA ALA A 187 17.41 25.77 -8.79
C ALA A 187 17.44 24.26 -9.08
N ILE A 188 18.04 23.46 -8.18
CA ILE A 188 18.10 21.99 -8.29
C ILE A 188 16.73 21.38 -7.99
N LEU A 189 16.04 21.88 -6.95
CA LEU A 189 14.70 21.46 -6.55
C LEU A 189 13.64 21.74 -7.62
N SER A 190 13.87 22.77 -8.45
CA SER A 190 12.99 23.16 -9.55
C SER A 190 13.34 22.49 -10.89
N SER A 191 14.37 21.64 -10.92
CA SER A 191 14.83 20.99 -12.16
C SER A 191 14.00 19.74 -12.51
N SER A 192 13.75 19.51 -13.80
CA SER A 192 13.06 18.32 -14.32
C SER A 192 13.92 17.04 -14.29
N GLU A 193 15.20 17.13 -13.90
CA GLU A 193 16.14 15.99 -13.81
C GLU A 193 15.74 14.96 -12.72
N MET A 194 14.72 15.28 -11.94
CA MET A 194 14.16 14.45 -10.86
C MET A 194 12.99 13.58 -11.33
N GLU A 195 12.64 13.61 -12.61
CA GLU A 195 11.58 12.77 -13.19
C GLU A 195 11.94 11.27 -13.16
N GLY A 196 10.93 10.42 -12.92
CA GLY A 196 11.06 8.96 -13.01
C GLY A 196 11.66 8.22 -11.81
N CYS A 197 12.30 8.89 -10.84
CA CYS A 197 12.84 8.26 -9.63
C CYS A 197 11.94 8.39 -8.39
N HIS A 198 12.10 7.49 -7.41
CA HIS A 198 11.41 7.56 -6.12
C HIS A 198 11.86 8.79 -5.30
N SER A 199 11.03 9.24 -4.36
CA SER A 199 11.31 10.43 -3.53
C SER A 199 12.67 10.36 -2.83
N GLU A 200 13.02 9.20 -2.29
CA GLU A 200 14.28 8.96 -1.58
C GLU A 200 15.48 9.18 -2.50
N GLU A 201 15.40 8.68 -3.73
CA GLU A 201 16.45 8.84 -4.74
C GLU A 201 16.63 10.30 -5.16
N ARG A 202 15.53 11.08 -5.19
CA ARG A 202 15.59 12.53 -5.48
C ARG A 202 16.34 13.28 -4.39
N TYR A 203 16.09 12.98 -3.12
CA TYR A 203 16.85 13.57 -2.01
C TYR A 203 18.32 13.14 -2.04
N LEU A 204 18.62 11.89 -2.36
CA LEU A 204 20.02 11.44 -2.52
C LEU A 204 20.73 12.20 -3.64
N LYS A 205 20.07 12.40 -4.79
CA LYS A 205 20.59 13.22 -5.89
C LYS A 205 20.82 14.66 -5.45
N LEU A 206 19.84 15.28 -4.78
CA LEU A 206 19.94 16.63 -4.23
C LEU A 206 21.18 16.77 -3.34
N PHE A 207 21.33 15.87 -2.36
CA PHE A 207 22.44 15.91 -1.41
C PHE A 207 23.80 15.57 -2.03
N SER A 208 23.84 14.81 -3.13
CA SER A 208 25.08 14.53 -3.86
C SER A 208 25.58 15.72 -4.69
N LYS A 209 24.68 16.60 -5.13
CA LYS A 209 24.99 17.77 -5.94
C LYS A 209 25.28 19.02 -5.11
N ALA A 210 24.86 19.04 -3.86
CA ALA A 210 25.09 20.16 -2.97
C ALA A 210 26.59 20.28 -2.65
N GLU A 211 27.17 21.45 -2.92
CA GLU A 211 28.57 21.76 -2.59
C GLU A 211 28.78 21.96 -1.09
N VAL A 212 27.70 22.26 -0.36
CA VAL A 212 27.70 22.51 1.09
C VAL A 212 26.83 21.52 1.85
N PRO A 213 27.11 21.28 3.15
CA PRO A 213 26.25 20.45 4.00
C PRO A 213 24.87 21.08 4.21
N LEU A 214 23.82 20.41 3.72
CA LEU A 214 22.42 20.80 3.93
C LEU A 214 21.87 20.14 5.21
N LEU A 215 22.25 20.65 6.38
CA LEU A 215 21.96 20.02 7.67
C LEU A 215 20.47 19.98 7.99
N ASN A 216 19.76 21.09 7.81
CA ASN A 216 18.34 21.22 8.12
C ASN A 216 17.46 20.49 7.09
N LEU A 217 17.76 20.57 5.79
CA LEU A 217 17.07 19.78 4.77
C LEU A 217 17.27 18.26 4.99
N ARG A 218 18.47 17.84 5.41
CA ARG A 218 18.72 16.45 5.80
C ARG A 218 17.87 16.04 7.00
N LYS A 219 17.77 16.87 8.04
CA LYS A 219 16.89 16.59 9.18
C LYS A 219 15.43 16.45 8.74
N VAL A 220 14.90 17.39 7.94
CA VAL A 220 13.52 17.33 7.43
C VAL A 220 13.29 16.03 6.64
N SER A 221 14.16 15.74 5.68
CA SER A 221 14.02 14.53 4.85
C SER A 221 14.12 13.24 5.69
N ALA A 222 15.04 13.18 6.66
CA ALA A 222 15.17 12.05 7.57
C ALA A 222 13.91 11.82 8.40
N TYR A 223 13.27 12.89 8.89
CA TYR A 223 11.98 12.80 9.57
C TYR A 223 10.91 12.24 8.65
N ILE A 224 10.74 12.80 7.45
CA ILE A 224 9.72 12.36 6.48
C ILE A 224 9.88 10.87 6.17
N PHE A 225 11.08 10.43 5.82
CA PHE A 225 11.34 9.03 5.46
C PHE A 225 11.37 8.07 6.66
N SER A 226 11.35 8.58 7.89
CA SER A 226 11.19 7.75 9.09
C SER A 226 9.73 7.38 9.39
N ILE A 227 8.76 8.00 8.71
CA ILE A 227 7.34 7.78 8.98
C ILE A 227 6.90 6.47 8.31
N PRO A 228 6.44 5.48 9.08
CA PRO A 228 5.91 4.25 8.50
C PRO A 228 4.61 4.55 7.75
N CYS A 229 4.54 4.12 6.48
CA CYS A 229 3.36 4.35 5.63
C CYS A 229 2.26 3.32 5.84
N SER A 230 2.66 2.11 6.26
CA SER A 230 1.79 0.96 6.46
C SER A 230 2.40 0.07 7.53
N ASN A 231 1.55 -0.68 8.22
CA ASN A 231 1.97 -1.75 9.11
C ASN A 231 2.52 -2.98 8.34
N ALA A 232 2.41 -3.02 7.01
CA ALA A 232 2.86 -4.14 6.18
C ALA A 232 4.34 -4.49 6.34
N HIS A 233 5.22 -3.53 6.68
CA HIS A 233 6.60 -3.85 7.04
C HIS A 233 6.66 -4.67 8.34
N THR A 234 5.97 -4.20 9.38
CA THR A 234 5.87 -4.89 10.67
C THR A 234 5.18 -6.25 10.53
N GLU A 235 4.11 -6.34 9.74
CA GLU A 235 3.40 -7.60 9.49
C GLU A 235 4.29 -8.63 8.76
N ARG A 236 5.15 -8.20 7.84
CA ARG A 236 6.17 -9.08 7.23
C ARG A 236 7.14 -9.61 8.28
N VAL A 237 7.63 -8.75 9.18
CA VAL A 237 8.48 -9.18 10.29
C VAL A 237 7.76 -10.18 11.20
N PHE A 238 6.48 -9.94 11.52
CA PHE A 238 5.68 -10.88 12.31
C PHE A 238 5.42 -12.21 11.59
N SER A 239 5.23 -12.18 10.27
CA SER A 239 5.10 -13.38 9.46
C SER A 239 6.38 -14.23 9.50
N MET A 240 7.54 -13.59 9.33
CA MET A 240 8.85 -14.24 9.46
C MET A 240 9.07 -14.79 10.86
N MET A 241 8.73 -14.01 11.90
CA MET A 241 8.80 -14.44 13.30
C MET A 241 7.92 -15.67 13.54
N THR A 242 6.70 -15.66 13.04
CA THR A 242 5.76 -16.78 13.15
C THR A 242 6.31 -18.02 12.46
N SER A 243 6.93 -17.87 11.28
CA SER A 243 7.57 -18.98 10.57
C SER A 243 8.77 -19.56 11.32
N ALA A 244 9.61 -18.71 11.93
CA ALA A 244 10.75 -19.13 12.73
C ALA A 244 10.33 -19.80 14.05
N TRP A 245 9.17 -19.41 14.60
CA TRP A 245 8.67 -19.88 15.90
C TRP A 245 7.77 -21.14 15.84
N ARG A 246 7.27 -21.53 14.66
CA ARG A 246 6.34 -22.68 14.51
C ARG A 246 7.01 -24.03 14.81
N ASN A 247 6.20 -24.97 15.33
CA ASN A 247 6.58 -26.31 15.85
C ASN A 247 7.40 -27.22 14.91
N GLU A 248 7.52 -26.90 13.62
CA GLU A 248 8.29 -27.70 12.64
C GLU A 248 9.81 -27.57 12.85
N ARG A 249 10.27 -26.50 13.50
CA ARG A 249 11.64 -26.34 14.00
C ARG A 249 11.55 -26.13 15.50
N ASN A 250 11.79 -27.18 16.30
CA ASN A 250 11.90 -27.17 17.76
C ASN A 250 12.09 -25.76 18.31
N HIS A 251 11.02 -25.16 18.84
CA HIS A 251 10.91 -23.75 19.25
C HIS A 251 12.26 -23.11 19.55
N LEU A 252 12.78 -22.35 18.57
CA LEU A 252 13.98 -21.55 18.77
C LEU A 252 13.74 -20.60 19.94
N ASP A 253 14.76 -20.42 20.78
CA ASP A 253 14.66 -19.45 21.85
C ASP A 253 14.50 -18.03 21.28
N VAL A 254 14.00 -17.12 22.12
CA VAL A 254 13.67 -15.75 21.73
C VAL A 254 14.88 -15.02 21.13
N ASP A 255 16.07 -15.25 21.65
CA ASP A 255 17.26 -14.51 21.21
C ASP A 255 17.78 -15.06 19.87
N SER A 256 17.68 -16.37 19.64
CA SER A 256 17.90 -17.00 18.34
C SER A 256 16.94 -16.45 17.27
N VAL A 257 15.64 -16.33 17.59
CA VAL A 257 14.64 -15.78 16.66
C VAL A 257 14.90 -14.30 16.38
N LYS A 258 15.25 -13.49 17.39
CA LYS A 258 15.66 -12.10 17.17
C LYS A 258 16.88 -12.00 16.26
N ALA A 259 17.91 -12.82 16.50
CA ALA A 259 19.12 -12.82 15.69
C ALA A 259 18.84 -13.20 14.23
N GLU A 260 18.04 -14.24 13.99
CA GLU A 260 17.60 -14.65 12.65
C GLU A 260 16.82 -13.52 11.96
N LEU A 261 15.85 -12.90 12.64
CA LEU A 261 15.10 -11.77 12.10
C LEU A 261 16.00 -10.57 11.77
N HIS A 262 16.95 -10.24 12.64
CA HIS A 262 17.92 -9.17 12.36
C HIS A 262 18.73 -9.47 11.10
N ILE A 263 19.13 -10.72 10.87
CA ILE A 263 19.84 -11.11 9.66
C ILE A 263 18.90 -11.00 8.44
N CYS A 264 17.74 -11.67 8.47
CA CYS A 264 16.85 -11.73 7.32
C CYS A 264 16.23 -10.38 6.93
N VAL A 265 16.01 -9.48 7.88
CA VAL A 265 15.46 -8.14 7.61
C VAL A 265 16.54 -7.17 7.11
N ASN A 266 17.76 -7.23 7.64
CA ASN A 266 18.81 -6.24 7.33
C ASN A 266 19.78 -6.67 6.22
N PHE A 267 19.90 -7.97 5.94
CA PHE A 267 20.75 -8.49 4.88
C PHE A 267 19.88 -8.93 3.70
N THR A 268 19.88 -8.11 2.65
CA THR A 268 19.15 -8.40 1.40
C THR A 268 20.02 -9.13 0.37
N PHE A 269 21.17 -9.67 0.77
CA PHE A 269 22.08 -10.37 -0.12
C PHE A 269 21.61 -11.81 -0.32
N GLU A 270 21.94 -12.41 -1.47
CA GLU A 270 21.76 -13.85 -1.62
C GLU A 270 22.68 -14.62 -0.67
N CYS A 271 22.24 -15.79 -0.20
CA CYS A 271 22.99 -16.60 0.76
C CYS A 271 24.41 -16.95 0.27
N THR A 272 24.58 -17.11 -1.04
CA THR A 272 25.85 -17.38 -1.73
C THR A 272 26.87 -16.25 -1.57
N ASP A 273 26.40 -15.00 -1.62
CA ASP A 273 27.24 -13.80 -1.52
C ASP A 273 27.47 -13.34 -0.08
N THR A 274 26.56 -13.73 0.82
CA THR A 274 26.51 -13.24 2.20
C THR A 274 27.79 -13.58 2.96
N TYR A 275 28.29 -14.82 2.83
CA TYR A 275 29.52 -15.24 3.52
C TYR A 275 30.73 -14.39 3.13
N GLN A 276 30.93 -14.17 1.83
CA GLN A 276 32.07 -13.38 1.34
C GLN A 276 31.97 -11.91 1.74
N ARG A 277 30.77 -11.32 1.69
CA ARG A 277 30.52 -9.93 2.08
C ARG A 277 30.68 -9.70 3.58
N LEU A 278 30.30 -10.67 4.42
CA LEU A 278 30.55 -10.61 5.86
C LEU A 278 32.04 -10.66 6.17
N LEU A 279 32.80 -11.54 5.51
CA LEU A 279 34.25 -11.65 5.67
C LEU A 279 35.00 -10.38 5.24
N THR A 280 34.53 -9.69 4.19
CA THR A 280 35.16 -8.42 3.76
C THR A 280 34.89 -7.28 4.73
N ASN A 281 33.83 -7.35 5.53
CA ASN A 281 33.47 -6.31 6.50
C ASN A 281 34.00 -6.64 7.90
N LYS A 282 35.31 -6.52 8.08
CA LYS A 282 36.00 -6.78 9.36
C LYS A 282 35.42 -5.97 10.53
N LYS A 283 34.97 -4.73 10.27
CA LYS A 283 34.34 -3.88 11.30
C LYS A 283 33.02 -4.44 11.80
N LEU A 284 32.19 -4.99 10.90
CA LEU A 284 30.94 -5.65 11.27
C LEU A 284 31.21 -6.91 12.11
N LEU A 285 32.19 -7.73 11.71
CA LEU A 285 32.55 -8.94 12.45
C LEU A 285 33.10 -8.63 13.84
N GLU A 286 33.91 -7.58 13.98
CA GLU A 286 34.39 -7.12 15.28
C GLU A 286 33.27 -6.57 16.17
N ALA A 287 32.33 -5.82 15.60
CA ALA A 287 31.16 -5.30 16.33
C ALA A 287 30.24 -6.44 16.79
N ALA A 288 29.98 -7.41 15.92
CA ALA A 288 29.20 -8.60 16.25
C ALA A 288 29.87 -9.42 17.37
N ARG A 289 31.19 -9.62 17.31
CA ARG A 289 31.95 -10.32 18.36
C ARG A 289 31.89 -9.61 19.72
N LYS A 290 31.79 -8.28 19.72
CA LYS A 290 31.76 -7.43 20.92
C LYS A 290 30.34 -7.10 21.40
N GLY A 291 29.29 -7.55 20.71
CA GLY A 291 27.91 -7.20 21.02
C GLY A 291 27.59 -5.71 20.86
N GLN A 292 28.27 -5.01 19.94
CA GLN A 292 28.13 -3.57 19.74
C GLN A 292 27.25 -3.23 18.54
N THR A 293 26.57 -2.08 18.60
CA THR A 293 25.79 -1.54 17.47
C THR A 293 26.72 -1.15 16.32
N TYR A 294 26.47 -1.71 15.14
CA TYR A 294 27.19 -1.39 13.90
C TYR A 294 26.42 -0.35 13.10
N ARG A 295 27.05 0.80 12.80
CA ARG A 295 26.55 1.75 11.79
C ARG A 295 27.31 1.52 10.49
N LYS A 296 26.57 1.33 9.39
CA LYS A 296 27.13 1.28 8.03
C LYS A 296 27.83 2.58 7.69
#